data_AF-A0A537Z6S8-F1
#
_entry.id   AF-A0A537Z6S8-F1
#
_cell.length_a   1.000
_cell.length_b   1.000
_cell.length_c   1.000
_cell.angle_alpha   90.00
_cell.angle_beta   90.00
_cell.angle_gamma   90.00
#
_symmetry.space_group_name_H-M   'P 1'
#
loop_
_entity.id
_entity.type
_entity.pdbx_description
1 polymer ?
#
loop_
_entity_poly.entity_id
_entity_poly.type
_entity_poly.pdbx_seq_one_letter_code
_entity_poly.pdbx_strand_id
1 'polypeptide(L)'
;MAQTRRKRKTKHRGTQAGTVESRGRTGRRPTQAEARKITRDRRQARHDRPPSWRSALNRAAISAAVFAVAVVVIFGRPIGAAVALGVVMVVIYLPMSYYTDRFLYRRRLRQKQAPDAR
;
A
#
# COMPACT_ATOMS: atom_id res chain seq x y z
N MET A 1 9.96 28.80 -39.79
CA MET A 1 10.68 27.51 -39.96
C MET A 1 10.12 26.50 -38.97
N ALA A 2 9.45 25.44 -39.42
CA ALA A 2 8.80 24.47 -38.54
C ALA A 2 9.79 23.39 -38.09
N GLN A 3 10.09 23.34 -36.79
CA GLN A 3 11.03 22.37 -36.21
C GLN A 3 10.33 21.01 -36.02
N THR A 4 10.50 20.08 -36.97
CA THR A 4 9.95 18.72 -36.84
C THR A 4 10.84 17.86 -35.93
N ARG A 5 10.66 17.99 -34.61
CA ARG A 5 11.33 17.11 -33.63
C ARG A 5 10.72 15.71 -33.65
N ARG A 6 11.08 14.89 -34.64
CA ARG A 6 10.67 13.49 -34.68
C ARG A 6 11.57 12.66 -33.76
N LYS A 7 11.01 12.18 -32.64
CA LYS A 7 11.70 11.33 -31.66
C LYS A 7 12.19 10.04 -32.35
N ARG A 8 13.51 9.78 -32.33
CA ARG A 8 14.14 8.59 -32.95
C ARG A 8 13.55 7.31 -32.34
N LYS A 9 12.73 6.58 -33.09
CA LYS A 9 12.25 5.25 -32.70
C LYS A 9 13.36 4.23 -33.01
N THR A 10 13.84 3.54 -31.99
CA THR A 10 14.78 2.42 -32.16
C THR A 10 14.02 1.16 -32.55
N LYS A 11 14.62 0.32 -33.41
CA LYS A 11 14.05 -0.99 -33.77
C LYS A 11 13.87 -1.86 -32.53
N HIS A 12 12.79 -2.63 -32.50
CA HIS A 12 12.56 -3.65 -31.49
C HIS A 12 13.66 -4.71 -31.57
N ARG A 13 14.21 -5.13 -30.44
CA ARG A 13 15.08 -6.32 -30.36
C ARG A 13 14.15 -7.52 -30.22
N GLY A 14 14.05 -8.32 -31.27
CA GLY A 14 13.36 -9.60 -31.26
C GLY A 14 14.28 -10.68 -31.78
N THR A 15 14.10 -11.90 -31.30
CA THR A 15 14.70 -13.08 -31.92
C THR A 15 13.90 -13.45 -33.18
N GLN A 16 14.53 -14.16 -34.12
CA GLN A 16 13.88 -14.64 -35.35
C GLN A 16 12.64 -15.52 -35.07
N ALA A 17 12.53 -16.08 -33.87
CA ALA A 17 11.40 -16.85 -33.37
C ALA A 17 10.23 -16.01 -32.82
N GLY A 18 10.18 -14.69 -33.06
CA GLY A 18 9.02 -13.84 -32.74
C GLY A 18 8.91 -13.41 -31.27
N THR A 19 9.94 -13.62 -30.45
CA THR A 19 9.92 -13.17 -29.05
C THR A 19 10.40 -11.73 -28.95
N VAL A 20 9.50 -10.80 -28.63
CA VAL A 20 9.82 -9.38 -28.38
C VAL A 20 10.20 -9.21 -26.91
N GLU A 21 11.45 -8.88 -26.62
CA GLU A 21 11.90 -8.57 -25.26
C GLU A 21 11.70 -7.08 -24.94
N SER A 22 11.07 -6.78 -23.80
CA SER A 22 10.97 -5.41 -23.31
C SER A 22 12.34 -4.95 -22.79
N ARG A 23 12.74 -3.72 -23.15
CA ARG A 23 14.02 -3.12 -22.77
C ARG A 23 14.20 -3.19 -21.24
N GLY A 24 15.28 -3.85 -20.79
CA GLY A 24 15.64 -3.98 -19.37
C GLY A 24 15.37 -5.36 -18.75
N ARG A 25 14.78 -6.31 -19.49
CA ARG A 25 14.62 -7.69 -19.02
C ARG A 25 15.62 -8.62 -19.71
N THR A 26 16.90 -8.55 -19.30
CA THR A 26 17.99 -9.38 -19.86
C THR A 26 18.10 -10.75 -19.18
N GLY A 27 16.99 -11.32 -18.70
CA GLY A 27 17.01 -12.56 -17.91
C GLY A 27 15.83 -13.48 -18.22
N ARG A 28 16.00 -14.77 -17.87
CA ARG A 28 14.96 -15.80 -17.99
C ARG A 28 13.64 -15.33 -17.36
N ARG A 29 12.52 -15.63 -18.01
CA ARG A 29 11.19 -15.40 -17.41
C ARG A 29 11.10 -16.18 -16.09
N PRO A 30 10.72 -15.54 -14.98
CA PRO A 30 10.55 -16.24 -13.71
C PRO A 30 9.59 -17.40 -13.88
N THR A 31 9.93 -18.54 -13.29
CA THR A 31 9.00 -19.67 -13.19
C THR A 31 7.77 -19.26 -12.37
N GLN A 32 6.65 -19.97 -12.49
CA GLN A 32 5.46 -19.67 -11.68
C GLN A 32 5.77 -19.69 -10.18
N ALA A 33 6.67 -20.59 -9.75
CA ALA A 33 7.11 -20.68 -8.37
C ALA A 33 7.92 -19.43 -7.93
N GLU A 34 8.84 -18.96 -8.76
CA GLU A 34 9.60 -17.72 -8.51
C GLU A 34 8.69 -16.49 -8.51
N ALA A 35 7.72 -16.42 -9.42
CA ALA A 35 6.74 -15.34 -9.45
C ALA A 35 5.93 -15.28 -8.15
N ARG A 36 5.50 -16.43 -7.62
CA ARG A 36 4.82 -16.53 -6.32
C ARG A 36 5.71 -16.16 -5.14
N LYS A 37 7.00 -16.49 -5.18
CA LYS A 37 7.97 -16.05 -4.16
C LYS A 37 8.16 -14.53 -4.19
N ILE A 38 8.37 -13.95 -5.38
CA ILE A 38 8.52 -12.50 -5.56
C ILE A 38 7.28 -11.74 -5.06
N THR A 39 6.07 -12.23 -5.32
CA THR A 39 4.85 -11.57 -4.81
C THR A 39 4.73 -11.68 -3.30
N ARG A 40 5.12 -12.83 -2.71
CA ARG A 40 5.15 -13.05 -1.27
C ARG A 40 6.18 -12.14 -0.58
N ASP A 41 7.39 -12.07 -1.10
CA ASP A 41 8.48 -11.23 -0.58
C ASP A 41 8.13 -9.74 -0.69
N ARG A 42 7.54 -9.32 -1.81
CA ARG A 42 7.02 -7.96 -1.97
C ARG A 42 5.91 -7.64 -0.98
N ARG A 43 5.08 -8.61 -0.63
CA ARG A 43 4.04 -8.45 0.40
C ARG A 43 4.69 -8.32 1.77
N GLN A 44 5.63 -9.19 2.14
CA GLN A 44 6.37 -9.06 3.39
C GLN A 44 7.12 -7.74 3.51
N ALA A 45 7.83 -7.30 2.46
CA ALA A 45 8.52 -6.00 2.44
C ALA A 45 7.59 -4.79 2.63
N ARG A 46 6.33 -4.86 2.15
CA ARG A 46 5.33 -3.81 2.42
C ARG A 46 4.90 -3.80 3.89
N HIS A 47 4.77 -4.98 4.49
CA HIS A 47 4.37 -5.16 5.89
C HIS A 47 5.52 -4.86 6.87
N ASP A 48 6.75 -4.79 6.38
CA ASP A 48 7.97 -4.47 7.14
C ASP A 48 8.32 -2.98 7.14
N ARG A 49 7.57 -2.16 6.40
CA ARG A 49 7.77 -0.70 6.41
C ARG A 49 7.49 -0.14 7.80
N PRO A 50 8.36 0.75 8.33
CA PRO A 50 8.15 1.34 9.64
C PRO A 50 6.82 2.12 9.67
N PRO A 51 6.04 2.00 10.75
CA PRO A 51 4.77 2.70 10.87
C PRO A 51 5.02 4.20 10.83
N SER A 52 4.53 4.87 9.79
CA SER A 52 4.61 6.32 9.66
C SER A 52 3.32 6.97 10.17
N TRP A 53 3.47 8.12 10.83
CA TRP A 53 2.35 8.96 11.27
C TRP A 53 1.37 9.27 10.12
N ARG A 54 1.89 9.41 8.90
CA ARG A 54 1.10 9.63 7.69
C ARG A 54 0.23 8.42 7.30
N SER A 55 0.70 7.19 7.52
CA SER A 55 -0.08 5.98 7.30
C SER A 55 -1.22 5.85 8.32
N ALA A 56 -0.95 6.16 9.59
CA ALA A 56 -1.98 6.18 10.63
C ALA A 56 -3.05 7.24 10.33
N LEU A 57 -2.63 8.46 9.94
CA LEU A 57 -3.53 9.53 9.51
C LEU A 57 -4.42 9.12 8.33
N ASN A 58 -3.85 8.54 7.27
CA ASN A 58 -4.65 8.09 6.12
C ASN A 58 -5.66 7.00 6.50
N ARG A 59 -5.27 6.04 7.36
CA ARG A 59 -6.18 4.99 7.83
C ARG A 59 -7.29 5.57 8.70
N ALA A 60 -6.95 6.43 9.65
CA ALA A 60 -7.93 7.10 10.48
C ALA A 60 -8.91 7.97 9.66
N ALA A 61 -8.42 8.68 8.64
CA ALA A 61 -9.26 9.46 7.73
C ALA A 61 -10.24 8.57 6.95
N ILE A 62 -9.78 7.41 6.45
CA ILE A 62 -10.66 6.44 5.76
C ILE A 62 -11.70 5.87 6.72
N SER A 63 -11.30 5.44 7.92
CA SER A 63 -12.20 4.93 8.95
C SER A 63 -13.24 5.97 9.38
N ALA A 64 -12.82 7.22 9.56
CA ALA A 64 -13.70 8.34 9.87
C ALA A 64 -14.73 8.59 8.77
N ALA A 65 -14.29 8.62 7.51
CA ALA A 65 -15.17 8.81 6.37
C ALA A 65 -16.22 7.69 6.25
N VAL A 66 -15.80 6.43 6.39
CA VAL A 66 -16.70 5.27 6.36
C VAL A 66 -17.72 5.33 7.50
N PHE A 67 -17.29 5.70 8.70
CA PHE A 67 -18.21 5.81 9.84
C PHE A 67 -19.19 6.98 9.68
N ALA A 68 -18.74 8.13 9.18
CA ALA A 68 -19.62 9.26 8.90
C ALA A 68 -20.71 8.88 7.89
N VAL A 69 -20.33 8.15 6.83
CA VAL A 69 -21.30 7.62 5.85
C VAL A 69 -22.25 6.63 6.51
N ALA A 70 -21.76 5.71 7.34
CA ALA A 70 -22.60 4.75 8.06
C ALA A 70 -23.60 5.46 9.00
N VAL A 71 -23.19 6.50 9.71
CA VAL A 71 -24.08 7.26 10.60
C VAL A 71 -25.19 7.97 9.81
N VAL A 72 -24.87 8.56 8.66
CA VAL A 72 -25.87 9.26 7.83
C VAL A 72 -26.83 8.28 7.16
N VAL A 73 -26.31 7.18 6.59
CA VAL A 73 -27.11 6.22 5.81
C VAL A 73 -27.94 5.30 6.71
N ILE A 74 -27.39 4.84 7.83
CA ILE A 74 -28.05 3.84 8.69
C ILE A 74 -28.99 4.51 9.70
N PHE A 75 -28.61 5.66 10.25
CA PHE A 75 -29.36 6.26 11.37
C PHE A 75 -30.23 7.45 10.98
N GLY A 76 -30.16 7.94 9.73
CA GLY A 76 -31.02 9.05 9.24
C GLY A 76 -30.95 10.33 10.08
N ARG A 77 -29.86 10.51 10.84
CA ARG A 77 -29.70 11.63 11.78
C ARG A 77 -29.40 12.93 11.03
N PRO A 78 -29.81 14.09 11.57
CA PRO A 78 -29.45 15.38 11.00
C PRO A 78 -27.94 15.51 10.87
N ILE A 79 -27.48 16.04 9.74
CA ILE A 79 -26.07 16.08 9.33
C ILE A 79 -25.16 16.65 10.43
N GLY A 80 -25.63 17.69 11.16
CA GLY A 80 -24.86 18.29 12.26
C GLY A 80 -24.55 17.34 13.41
N ALA A 81 -25.52 16.52 13.84
CA ALA A 81 -25.32 15.53 14.90
C ALA A 81 -24.40 14.39 14.44
N ALA A 82 -24.53 13.98 13.18
CA ALA A 82 -23.66 12.97 12.57
C ALA A 82 -22.20 13.44 12.49
N VAL A 83 -21.98 14.70 12.12
CA VAL A 83 -20.64 15.31 12.06
C VAL A 83 -20.04 15.41 13.46
N ALA A 84 -20.79 15.88 14.46
CA ALA A 84 -20.30 15.99 15.84
C ALA A 84 -19.88 14.62 16.39
N LEU A 85 -20.72 13.59 16.21
CA LEU A 85 -20.42 12.23 16.66
C LEU A 85 -19.23 11.63 15.89
N GLY A 86 -19.13 11.90 14.59
CA GLY A 86 -18.00 11.51 13.75
C GLY A 86 -16.68 12.09 14.24
N VAL A 87 -16.65 13.39 14.55
CA VAL A 87 -15.46 14.08 15.10
C VAL A 87 -15.02 13.46 16.42
N VAL A 88 -15.94 13.23 17.36
CA VAL A 88 -15.63 12.56 18.63
C VAL A 88 -15.05 11.17 18.39
N MET A 89 -15.61 10.41 17.44
CA MET A 89 -15.08 9.11 17.12
C MET A 89 -13.68 9.19 16.48
N VAL A 90 -13.40 10.18 15.62
CA VAL A 90 -12.04 10.40 15.10
C VAL A 90 -11.07 10.65 16.24
N VAL A 91 -11.40 11.52 17.19
CA VAL A 91 -10.54 11.85 18.33
C VAL A 91 -10.21 10.62 19.17
N ILE A 92 -11.16 9.70 19.35
CA ILE A 92 -10.93 8.44 20.08
C ILE A 92 -10.17 7.43 19.22
N TYR A 93 -10.49 7.33 17.94
CA TYR A 93 -9.94 6.31 17.05
C TYR A 93 -8.50 6.63 16.62
N LEU A 94 -8.12 7.90 16.52
CA LEU A 94 -6.78 8.35 16.14
C LEU A 94 -5.69 7.83 17.10
N PRO A 95 -5.77 8.03 18.44
CA PRO A 95 -4.78 7.48 19.36
C PRO A 95 -4.85 5.95 19.39
N MET A 96 -6.06 5.37 19.35
CA MET A 96 -6.23 3.92 19.43
C MET A 96 -5.62 3.21 18.21
N SER A 97 -5.80 3.75 17.01
CA SER A 97 -5.17 3.27 15.77
C SER A 97 -3.64 3.38 15.83
N TYR A 98 -3.12 4.52 16.32
CA TYR A 98 -1.67 4.73 16.47
C TYR A 98 -1.03 3.74 17.45
N TYR A 99 -1.64 3.53 18.61
CA TYR A 99 -1.15 2.58 19.61
C TYR A 99 -1.22 1.14 19.11
N THR A 100 -2.28 0.77 18.40
CA THR A 100 -2.45 -0.57 17.83
C THR A 100 -1.38 -0.88 16.78
N ASP A 101 -1.10 0.07 15.88
CA ASP A 101 -0.03 -0.07 14.88
C ASP A 101 1.36 -0.14 15.56
N ARG A 102 1.59 0.64 16.63
CA ARG A 102 2.84 0.59 17.41
C ARG A 102 3.03 -0.75 18.14
N PHE A 103 1.96 -1.30 18.70
CA PHE A 103 1.98 -2.60 19.38
C PHE A 103 2.26 -3.75 18.40
N LEU A 104 1.55 -3.78 17.26
CA LEU A 104 1.74 -4.75 16.20
C LEU A 104 3.17 -4.71 15.63
N TYR A 105 3.72 -3.50 15.45
CA TYR A 105 5.10 -3.32 15.00
C TYR A 105 6.11 -3.87 16.03
N ARG A 106 5.95 -3.53 17.32
CA ARG A 106 6.82 -4.04 18.40
C ARG A 106 6.76 -5.57 18.53
N ARG A 107 5.57 -6.18 18.43
CA ARG A 107 5.40 -7.64 18.47
C ARG A 107 6.16 -8.33 17.35
N ARG A 108 6.13 -7.76 16.13
CA ARG A 108 6.84 -8.31 14.97
C ARG A 108 8.35 -8.13 15.06
N LEU A 109 8.82 -6.99 15.59
CA LEU A 109 10.24 -6.76 15.83
C LEU A 109 10.82 -7.82 16.78
N ARG A 110 10.09 -8.16 17.85
CA ARG A 110 10.47 -9.23 18.79
C ARG A 110 10.52 -10.61 18.11
N GLN A 111 9.59 -10.91 17.21
CA GLN A 111 9.61 -12.16 16.44
C GLN A 111 10.75 -12.24 15.43
N LYS A 112 11.23 -11.10 14.93
CA LYS A 112 12.39 -11.00 14.03
C LYS A 112 13.75 -10.94 14.73
N GLN A 113 13.78 -10.62 16.03
CA GLN A 113 14.99 -10.68 16.87
C GLN A 113 15.17 -12.06 17.54
N ALA A 114 14.09 -12.82 17.71
CA ALA A 114 14.12 -14.20 18.18
C ALA A 114 14.75 -15.27 17.25
N PRO A 115 15.02 -15.07 15.94
CA PRO A 115 15.68 -16.07 15.10
C PRO A 115 17.22 -16.09 15.23
N ASP A 116 17.85 -15.07 15.83
CA ASP A 116 19.32 -14.98 15.95
C ASP A 116 19.88 -15.59 17.25
N ALA A 117 19.06 -16.37 17.97
CA ALA A 117 19.44 -17.04 19.21
C ALA A 117 19.44 -18.57 19.06
N ARG A 118 20.06 -19.12 18.01
CA ARG A 118 20.51 -20.52 17.90
C ARG A 118 21.69 -20.66 16.96
#